data_AF-A0A448XAB4-F1
#
_entry.id   AF-A0A448XAB4-F1
#
_cell.length_a   1.000
_cell.length_b   1.000
_cell.length_c   1.000
_cell.angle_alpha   90.00
_cell.angle_beta   90.00
_cell.angle_gamma   90.00
#
_symmetry.space_group_name_H-M   'P 1'
#
loop_
_entity.id
_entity.type
_entity.pdbx_description
1 polymer ?
#
loop_
_entity_poly.entity_id
_entity_poly.type
_entity_poly.pdbx_seq_one_letter_code
_entity_poly.pdbx_strand_id
1 'polypeptide(L)'
;MTSDIAKRQRTVPSAKAYEFVWRRPVPEALQKGAYFDRFDEESGTLELNCFVRVDEDGFYIYWKSENSDGQVLELSQVSDVRAGSRFKVGTR
;
A
#
# COMPACT_ATOMS: atom_id res chain seq x y z
N MET A 1 60.34 5.33 31.01
CA MET A 1 60.26 4.28 29.97
C MET A 1 59.58 3.10 30.67
N THR A 2 58.30 2.80 30.46
CA THR A 2 57.69 2.38 29.21
C THR A 2 56.24 2.85 29.12
N SER A 3 55.87 3.24 27.92
CA SER A 3 54.54 3.49 27.40
C SER A 3 53.63 2.27 27.55
N ASP A 4 52.33 2.50 27.82
CA ASP A 4 51.30 1.62 27.29
C ASP A 4 50.17 2.44 26.67
N ILE A 5 50.14 2.29 25.36
CA ILE A 5 49.32 2.95 24.37
C ILE A 5 47.93 2.33 24.43
N ALA A 6 46.92 3.20 24.50
CA ALA A 6 45.60 3.01 23.93
C ALA A 6 44.93 1.63 24.14
N LYS A 7 44.25 1.47 25.28
CA LYS A 7 42.95 0.77 25.27
C LYS A 7 41.84 1.75 24.92
N ARG A 8 41.96 2.44 23.77
CA ARG A 8 40.78 3.01 23.10
C ARG A 8 40.06 1.84 22.46
N GLN A 9 39.27 1.14 23.27
CA GLN A 9 38.30 0.19 22.77
C GLN A 9 37.32 0.99 21.92
N ARG A 10 37.53 0.98 20.61
CA ARG A 10 36.58 1.52 19.64
C ARG A 10 35.33 0.63 19.75
N THR A 11 34.41 1.01 20.62
CA THR A 11 33.06 0.48 20.60
C THR A 11 32.50 0.83 19.24
N VAL A 12 32.48 -0.15 18.34
CA VAL A 12 31.65 -0.06 17.15
C VAL A 12 30.24 0.23 17.63
N PRO A 13 29.55 1.29 17.15
CA PRO A 13 28.14 1.43 17.44
C PRO A 13 27.50 0.13 16.98
N SER A 14 26.91 -0.61 17.92
CA SER A 14 26.09 -1.76 17.60
C SER A 14 25.10 -1.29 16.54
N ALA A 15 25.23 -1.82 15.31
CA ALA A 15 24.29 -1.52 14.25
C ALA A 15 22.89 -1.75 14.82
N LYS A 16 22.03 -0.73 14.79
CA LYS A 16 20.66 -0.87 15.31
C LYS A 16 20.08 -2.16 14.73
N ALA A 17 19.65 -3.07 15.60
CA ALA A 17 18.99 -4.29 15.17
C ALA A 17 17.80 -3.90 14.30
N TYR A 18 17.70 -4.49 13.12
CA TYR A 18 16.57 -4.28 12.23
C TYR A 18 15.35 -4.94 12.85
N GLU A 19 14.37 -4.13 13.24
CA GLU A 19 13.08 -4.61 13.68
C GLU A 19 12.25 -4.96 12.44
N PHE A 20 12.12 -6.25 12.16
CA PHE A 20 11.27 -6.73 11.08
C PHE A 20 9.81 -6.66 11.52
N VAL A 21 9.13 -5.59 11.12
CA VAL A 21 7.68 -5.43 11.29
C VAL A 21 6.99 -6.11 10.12
N TRP A 22 6.67 -7.39 10.27
CA TRP A 22 6.00 -8.19 9.22
C TRP A 22 4.58 -7.71 8.92
N ARG A 23 3.89 -7.16 9.93
CA ARG A 23 2.53 -6.64 9.82
C ARG A 23 2.52 -5.14 10.04
N ARG A 24 2.29 -4.38 8.99
CA ARG A 24 1.96 -2.95 9.13
C ARG A 24 0.45 -2.82 9.27
N PRO A 25 -0.06 -2.16 10.32
CA PRO A 25 -1.49 -2.02 10.52
C PRO A 25 -2.11 -1.24 9.35
N VAL A 26 -3.15 -1.81 8.76
CA VAL A 26 -3.91 -1.15 7.69
C VAL A 26 -4.78 -0.05 8.31
N PRO A 27 -4.73 1.20 7.81
CA PRO A 27 -5.60 2.27 8.29
C PRO A 27 -7.08 1.89 8.30
N GLU A 28 -7.80 2.26 9.35
CA GLU A 28 -9.23 1.92 9.53
C GLU A 28 -10.09 2.39 8.35
N ALA A 29 -9.77 3.53 7.75
CA ALA A 29 -10.48 4.04 6.57
C ALA A 29 -10.43 3.06 5.38
N LEU A 30 -9.29 2.38 5.17
CA LEU A 30 -9.15 1.39 4.10
C LEU A 30 -9.86 0.08 4.43
N GLN A 31 -9.92 -0.27 5.73
CA GLN A 31 -10.65 -1.45 6.20
C GLN A 31 -12.17 -1.25 6.16
N LYS A 32 -12.66 -0.06 6.51
CA LYS A 32 -14.08 0.32 6.39
C LYS A 32 -14.50 0.40 4.93
N GLY A 33 -13.60 0.88 4.07
CA GLY A 33 -13.82 1.03 2.64
C GLY A 33 -14.54 2.31 2.27
N ALA A 34 -14.62 2.53 0.96
CA ALA A 34 -15.36 3.61 0.36
C ALA A 34 -15.85 3.22 -1.05
N TYR A 35 -16.82 3.97 -1.56
CA TYR A 35 -17.34 3.78 -2.91
C TYR A 35 -16.50 4.57 -3.92
N PHE A 36 -16.16 3.92 -5.03
CA PHE A 36 -15.47 4.50 -6.17
C PHE A 36 -16.08 4.00 -7.47
N ASP A 37 -15.94 4.78 -8.54
CA ASP A 37 -16.22 4.31 -9.90
C ASP A 37 -14.93 3.76 -10.51
N ARG A 38 -15.02 2.61 -11.18
CA ARG A 38 -13.90 1.97 -11.86
C ARG A 38 -14.10 2.11 -13.36
N PHE A 39 -13.11 2.71 -14.02
CA PHE A 39 -13.05 2.79 -15.47
C PHE A 39 -11.92 1.89 -15.98
N ASP A 40 -12.25 0.97 -16.88
CA ASP A 40 -11.30 0.14 -17.58
C ASP A 40 -11.05 0.72 -18.98
N GLU A 41 -9.82 1.18 -19.23
CA GLU A 41 -9.45 1.80 -20.50
C GLU A 41 -9.42 0.81 -21.67
N GLU A 42 -9.12 -0.47 -21.42
CA GLU A 42 -8.98 -1.49 -22.47
C GLU A 42 -10.35 -1.91 -22.99
N SER A 43 -11.29 -2.17 -22.09
CA SER A 43 -12.67 -2.55 -22.45
C SER A 43 -13.61 -1.36 -22.66
N GLY A 44 -13.24 -0.17 -22.16
CA GLY A 44 -14.11 1.00 -22.10
C GLY A 44 -15.25 0.87 -21.09
N THR A 45 -15.20 -0.12 -20.20
CA THR A 45 -16.25 -0.40 -19.22
C THR A 45 -16.17 0.57 -18.05
N LEU A 46 -17.32 1.15 -17.69
CA LEU A 46 -17.47 1.97 -16.49
C LEU A 46 -18.35 1.22 -15.48
N GLU A 47 -17.74 0.79 -14.38
CA GLU A 47 -18.42 0.18 -13.24
C GLU A 47 -18.66 1.24 -12.17
N LEU A 48 -19.92 1.51 -11.86
CA LEU A 48 -20.30 2.54 -10.89
C LEU A 48 -20.46 1.95 -9.49
N ASN A 49 -20.22 2.78 -8.46
CA ASN A 49 -20.46 2.44 -7.06
C ASN A 49 -19.78 1.13 -6.61
N CYS A 50 -18.54 0.90 -7.04
CA CYS A 50 -17.74 -0.21 -6.55
C CYS A 50 -17.34 0.06 -5.10
N PHE A 51 -17.72 -0.85 -4.19
CA PHE A 51 -17.31 -0.74 -2.79
C PHE A 51 -15.92 -1.32 -2.59
N VAL A 52 -14.92 -0.47 -2.40
CA VAL A 52 -13.49 -0.85 -2.36
C VAL A 52 -13.00 -0.92 -0.91
N ARG A 53 -12.27 -2.00 -0.58
CA ARG A 53 -11.71 -2.27 0.74
C ARG A 53 -10.34 -2.94 0.66
N VAL A 54 -9.60 -2.85 1.77
CA VAL A 54 -8.34 -3.58 1.99
C VAL A 54 -8.55 -4.59 3.12
N ASP A 55 -7.90 -5.75 3.04
CA ASP A 55 -7.90 -6.74 4.11
C ASP A 55 -7.10 -6.26 5.33
N GLU A 56 -7.22 -6.96 6.46
CA GLU A 56 -6.59 -6.55 7.73
C GLU A 56 -5.06 -6.65 7.70
N ASP A 57 -4.50 -7.47 6.80
CA ASP A 57 -3.07 -7.71 6.69
C ASP A 57 -2.41 -6.91 5.55
N GLY A 58 -3.21 -6.29 4.68
CA GLY A 58 -2.74 -5.43 3.60
C GLY A 58 -2.14 -6.20 2.44
N PHE A 59 -2.70 -7.37 2.12
CA PHE A 59 -2.30 -8.20 0.98
C PHE A 59 -3.18 -7.97 -0.25
N TYR A 60 -4.42 -7.57 -0.07
CA TYR A 60 -5.44 -7.52 -1.12
C TYR A 60 -6.24 -6.22 -1.07
N ILE A 61 -6.42 -5.61 -2.24
CA ILE A 61 -7.53 -4.68 -2.47
C ILE A 61 -8.65 -5.48 -3.12
N TYR A 62 -9.88 -5.36 -2.62
CA TYR A 62 -11.02 -6.02 -3.21
C TYR A 62 -12.19 -5.06 -3.36
N TRP A 63 -13.01 -5.30 -4.38
CA TRP A 63 -14.19 -4.49 -4.65
C TRP A 63 -15.32 -5.29 -5.25
N LYS A 64 -16.53 -4.77 -5.12
CA LYS A 64 -17.74 -5.34 -5.72
C LYS A 64 -18.67 -4.22 -6.16
N SER A 65 -19.25 -4.35 -7.35
CA SER A 65 -20.40 -3.56 -7.80
C SER A 65 -21.68 -4.36 -7.61
N GLU A 66 -22.84 -3.70 -7.65
CA GLU A 66 -24.14 -4.31 -7.36
C GLU A 66 -24.44 -5.55 -8.22
N ASN A 67 -23.96 -5.55 -9.47
CA ASN A 67 -24.26 -6.56 -10.48
C ASN A 67 -23.04 -7.40 -10.91
N SER A 68 -21.93 -7.33 -10.18
CA SER A 68 -20.70 -8.05 -10.53
C SER A 68 -20.24 -8.97 -9.40
N ASP A 69 -19.48 -9.98 -9.78
CA ASP A 69 -18.73 -10.78 -8.83
C ASP A 69 -17.62 -9.94 -8.21
N GLY A 70 -17.27 -10.25 -6.96
CA GLY A 70 -16.20 -9.55 -6.26
C GLY A 70 -14.87 -9.74 -6.99
N GLN A 71 -14.13 -8.65 -7.20
CA GLN A 71 -12.80 -8.66 -7.79
C GLN A 71 -11.75 -8.42 -6.71
N VAL A 72 -10.53 -8.89 -6.98
CA VAL A 72 -9.39 -8.78 -6.07
C VAL A 72 -8.13 -8.39 -6.84
N LEU A 73 -7.30 -7.55 -6.22
CA LEU A 73 -5.98 -7.16 -6.67
C LEU A 73 -4.96 -7.52 -5.59
N GLU A 74 -3.95 -8.29 -5.96
CA GLU A 74 -2.84 -8.64 -5.07
C GLU A 74 -1.85 -7.47 -4.98
N LEU A 75 -1.65 -6.94 -3.78
CA LEU A 75 -0.75 -5.81 -3.56
C LEU A 75 0.72 -6.14 -3.83
N SER A 76 1.10 -7.42 -3.79
CA SER A 76 2.44 -7.88 -4.19
C SER A 76 2.74 -7.67 -5.68
N GLN A 77 1.70 -7.56 -6.51
CA GLN A 77 1.83 -7.33 -7.96
C GLN A 77 1.73 -5.84 -8.32
N VAL A 78 1.38 -4.99 -7.36
CA VAL A 78 1.28 -3.54 -7.55
C VAL A 78 2.66 -2.91 -7.48
N SER A 79 3.07 -2.25 -8.56
CA SER A 79 4.36 -1.57 -8.65
C SER A 79 4.31 -0.10 -8.25
N ASP A 80 3.18 0.57 -8.46
CA ASP A 80 2.99 1.99 -8.21
C ASP A 80 1.51 2.33 -8.01
N VAL A 81 1.22 3.33 -7.18
CA VAL A 81 -0.14 3.85 -6.95
C VAL A 81 -0.10 5.36 -7.12
N ARG A 82 -0.89 5.86 -8.08
CA ARG A 82 -0.90 7.27 -8.44
C ARG A 82 -2.24 7.90 -8.06
N ALA A 83 -2.17 8.96 -7.26
CA ALA A 83 -3.30 9.87 -7.08
C ALA A 83 -3.30 10.89 -8.22
N GLY A 84 -4.45 11.08 -8.88
CA GLY A 84 -4.60 11.99 -10.01
C GLY A 84 -5.42 13.24 -9.68
N SER A 85 -4.93 14.41 -10.08
CA SER A 85 -5.65 15.70 -10.16
C SER A 85 -6.19 15.99 -11.57
N ARG A 86 -6.36 14.97 -12.41
CA ARG A 86 -6.84 15.14 -13.79
C ARG A 86 -7.85 14.06 -14.16
N PHE A 87 -9.05 14.16 -13.61
CA PHE A 87 -10.21 13.63 -14.32
C PHE A 87 -10.31 14.41 -15.62
N LYS A 88 -10.31 13.72 -16.76
CA LYS A 88 -10.78 14.32 -18.00
C LYS A 88 -12.28 14.54 -17.80
N VAL A 89 -12.64 15.71 -17.25
CA VAL A 89 -14.03 16.18 -17.27
C VAL A 89 -14.39 16.19 -18.74
N GLY A 90 -15.19 15.21 -19.16
CA GLY A 90 -15.81 15.22 -20.46
C GLY A 90 -16.74 16.42 -20.48
N THR A 91 -16.25 17.55 -20.99
CA THR A 91 -17.08 18.67 -21.39
C THR A 91 -18.04 18.12 -22.45
N ARG A 92 -19.31 17.98 -22.06
CA ARG A 92 -20.42 17.92 -23.01
C ARG A 92 -20.59 19.30 -23.63
#